data_AF-A0A1V5K5E8-F1
#
_entry.id   AF-A0A1V5K5E8-F1
#
_cell.length_a   1.000
_cell.length_b   1.000
_cell.length_c   1.000
_cell.angle_alpha   90.00
_cell.angle_beta   90.00
_cell.angle_gamma   90.00
#
_symmetry.space_group_name_H-M   'P 1'
#
loop_
_entity.id
_entity.type
_entity.pdbx_description
1 polymer ?
#
loop_
_entity_poly.entity_id
_entity_poly.type
_entity_poly.pdbx_seq_one_letter_code
_entity_poly.pdbx_strand_id
1 'polypeptide(L)'
;MYSIAAAYSFFWIKHFYLRHKHAAIRWSWYTVFILLIAAGMFYPFAASSVKTGGFSRPMELDGSAFLKDRMYEGRMPAIGDYEAIQWLKQNIKGKPVILEAWGGEYTEYARITSFTGLPTVLGWPGHELQWRGNYDEAGRRQGIVSKIYETPDANEAMQLLNQLNVEYVYVGVLERDKFGGAGNLDKFRQFMDVVYTNKYDTIIYKKR
;
A
#
# COMPACT_ATOMS: atom_id res chain seq x y z
N MET A 1 -14.48 -7.19 20.26
CA MET A 1 -14.98 -8.25 21.16
C MET A 1 -14.21 -8.30 22.48
N TYR A 2 -12.87 -8.37 22.48
CA TYR A 2 -12.08 -8.46 23.72
C TYR A 2 -12.20 -7.26 24.68
N SER A 3 -12.39 -6.03 24.18
CA SER A 3 -12.57 -4.84 25.03
C SER A 3 -13.86 -4.90 25.87
N ILE A 4 -14.97 -5.35 25.27
CA ILE A 4 -16.25 -5.52 25.95
C ILE A 4 -16.15 -6.65 26.99
N ALA A 5 -15.53 -7.78 26.60
CA ALA A 5 -15.29 -8.89 27.52
C ALA A 5 -14.40 -8.47 28.70
N ALA A 6 -13.34 -7.69 28.47
CA ALA A 6 -12.47 -7.17 29.52
C ALA A 6 -13.20 -6.21 30.47
N ALA A 7 -14.02 -5.30 29.94
CA ALA A 7 -14.82 -4.39 30.75
C ALA A 7 -15.85 -5.13 31.63
N TYR A 8 -16.54 -6.12 31.06
CA TYR A 8 -17.46 -6.97 31.83
C TYR A 8 -16.73 -7.80 32.89
N SER A 9 -15.58 -8.39 32.56
CA SER A 9 -14.75 -9.11 33.52
C SER A 9 -14.31 -8.23 34.68
N PHE A 10 -13.88 -6.98 34.42
CA PHE A 10 -13.57 -6.02 35.48
C PHE A 10 -14.79 -5.72 36.37
N PHE A 11 -15.96 -5.45 35.77
CA PHE A 11 -17.20 -5.23 36.51
C PHE A 11 -17.56 -6.43 37.38
N TRP A 12 -17.52 -7.64 36.81
CA TRP A 12 -17.88 -8.87 37.51
C TRP A 12 -16.94 -9.15 38.68
N ILE A 13 -15.61 -9.07 38.46
CA ILE A 13 -14.61 -9.26 39.51
C ILE A 13 -14.79 -8.22 40.62
N LYS A 14 -14.99 -6.95 40.25
CA LYS A 14 -15.22 -5.86 41.21
C LYS A 14 -16.47 -6.10 42.06
N HIS A 15 -17.60 -6.42 41.42
CA HIS A 15 -18.91 -6.45 42.05
C HIS A 15 -19.19 -7.73 42.83
N PHE A 16 -18.85 -8.90 42.26
CA PHE A 16 -19.19 -10.19 42.84
C PHE A 16 -18.04 -10.80 43.64
N TYR A 17 -16.79 -10.70 43.17
CA TYR A 17 -15.64 -11.32 43.83
C TYR A 17 -15.01 -10.42 44.90
N LEU A 18 -14.53 -9.23 44.52
CA LEU A 18 -13.75 -8.36 45.40
C LEU A 18 -14.59 -7.71 46.50
N ARG A 19 -15.88 -7.45 46.28
CA ARG A 19 -16.77 -6.79 47.27
C ARG A 19 -16.70 -7.43 48.66
N HIS A 20 -16.61 -8.77 48.72
CA HIS A 20 -16.59 -9.56 49.95
C HIS A 20 -15.18 -9.80 50.52
N LYS A 21 -14.12 -9.31 49.86
CA LYS A 21 -12.73 -9.49 50.31
C LYS A 21 -12.28 -8.35 51.22
N HIS A 22 -11.28 -8.64 52.06
CA HIS A 22 -10.64 -7.66 52.93
C HIS A 22 -10.12 -6.46 52.12
N ALA A 23 -10.16 -5.26 52.72
CA ALA A 23 -9.82 -4.01 52.02
C ALA A 23 -8.43 -4.06 51.36
N ALA A 24 -7.44 -4.64 52.03
CA ALA A 24 -6.08 -4.79 51.50
C ALA A 24 -6.05 -5.55 50.16
N ILE A 25 -6.75 -6.69 50.06
CA ILE A 25 -6.81 -7.50 48.83
C ILE A 25 -7.45 -6.71 47.68
N ARG A 26 -8.52 -5.96 47.97
CA ARG A 26 -9.21 -5.12 46.97
C ARG A 26 -8.29 -4.04 46.43
N TRP A 27 -7.61 -3.33 47.32
CA TRP A 27 -6.69 -2.27 46.93
C TRP A 27 -5.48 -2.81 46.17
N SER A 28 -4.88 -3.91 46.62
CA SER A 28 -3.81 -4.57 45.87
C SER A 28 -4.24 -4.94 44.46
N TRP A 29 -5.44 -5.52 44.29
CA TRP A 29 -5.94 -5.88 42.97
C TRP A 29 -6.17 -4.64 42.07
N TYR A 30 -6.78 -3.57 42.60
CA TYR A 30 -6.96 -2.33 41.83
C TYR A 30 -5.63 -1.70 41.44
N THR A 31 -4.65 -1.66 42.35
CA THR A 31 -3.31 -1.15 42.06
C THR A 31 -2.67 -1.94 40.92
N VAL A 32 -2.68 -3.27 40.99
CA VAL A 32 -2.14 -4.13 39.92
C VAL A 32 -2.87 -3.89 38.60
N PHE A 33 -4.20 -3.82 38.62
CA PHE A 33 -4.99 -3.56 37.42
C PHE A 33 -4.66 -2.21 36.79
N ILE A 34 -4.57 -1.14 37.59
CA ILE A 34 -4.20 0.20 37.11
C ILE A 34 -2.78 0.20 36.53
N LEU A 35 -1.83 -0.48 37.18
CA LEU A 35 -0.45 -0.60 36.67
C LEU A 35 -0.41 -1.31 35.32
N LEU A 36 -1.23 -2.35 35.11
CA LEU A 36 -1.32 -3.04 33.82
C LEU A 36 -1.90 -2.14 32.73
N ILE A 37 -2.94 -1.35 33.04
CA ILE A 37 -3.50 -0.38 32.09
C ILE A 37 -2.45 0.69 31.75
N ALA A 38 -1.77 1.24 32.76
CA ALA A 38 -0.71 2.23 32.57
C ALA A 38 0.45 1.67 31.71
N ALA A 39 0.86 0.43 31.95
CA ALA A 39 1.85 -0.26 31.13
C ALA A 39 1.38 -0.42 29.67
N GLY A 40 0.11 -0.77 29.45
CA GLY A 40 -0.48 -0.86 28.11
C GLY A 40 -0.55 0.49 27.38
N MET A 41 -0.74 1.59 28.11
CA MET A 41 -0.75 2.95 27.55
C MET A 41 0.62 3.43 27.07
N PHE A 42 1.71 2.71 27.38
CA PHE A 42 3.03 2.99 26.81
C PHE A 42 3.05 2.83 25.29
N TYR A 43 2.31 1.85 24.74
CA TYR A 43 2.35 1.55 23.31
C TYR A 43 1.89 2.73 22.43
N PRO A 44 0.71 3.36 22.64
CA PRO A 44 0.31 4.53 21.87
C PRO A 44 1.35 5.66 21.88
N PHE A 45 1.99 5.91 23.02
CA PHE A 45 3.01 6.95 23.14
C PHE A 45 4.28 6.59 22.35
N ALA A 46 4.81 5.39 22.57
CA ALA A 46 6.01 4.90 21.87
C ALA A 46 5.76 4.78 20.35
N ALA A 47 4.62 4.23 19.95
CA ALA A 47 4.23 4.10 18.55
C ALA A 47 4.09 5.46 17.87
N SER A 48 3.49 6.45 18.53
CA SER A 48 3.39 7.82 17.98
C SER A 48 4.78 8.41 17.71
N SER A 49 5.70 8.28 18.66
CA SER A 49 7.09 8.74 18.49
C SER A 49 7.79 8.05 17.31
N VAL A 50 7.72 6.72 17.24
CA VAL A 50 8.34 5.93 16.16
C VAL A 50 7.72 6.24 14.80
N LYS A 51 6.39 6.33 14.70
CA LYS A 51 5.68 6.54 13.43
C LYS A 51 5.84 7.97 12.90
N THR A 52 6.01 8.95 13.78
CA THR A 52 6.23 10.35 13.39
C THR A 52 7.72 10.69 13.23
N GLY A 53 8.62 9.78 13.63
CA GLY A 53 10.04 10.09 13.76
C GLY A 53 10.29 11.24 14.74
N GLY A 54 9.45 11.36 15.78
CA GLY A 54 9.46 12.49 16.71
C GLY A 54 9.13 13.84 16.08
N PHE A 55 8.41 13.86 14.95
CA PHE A 55 8.14 15.08 14.17
C PHE A 55 9.40 15.81 13.70
N SER A 56 10.52 15.10 13.54
CA SER A 56 11.78 15.66 13.08
C SER A 56 11.79 16.03 11.59
N ARG A 57 10.81 15.58 10.82
CA ARG A 57 10.64 15.88 9.40
C ARG A 57 9.66 17.03 9.19
N PRO A 58 9.80 17.81 8.09
CA PRO A 58 8.80 18.81 7.72
C PRO A 58 7.40 18.21 7.68
N MET A 59 6.43 18.89 8.29
CA MET A 59 5.02 18.48 8.24
C MET A 59 4.42 18.96 6.92
N GLU A 60 4.03 18.02 6.08
CA GLU A 60 3.36 18.30 4.79
C GLU A 60 2.18 17.35 4.57
N LEU A 61 1.22 17.79 3.74
CA LEU A 61 0.02 17.02 3.40
C LEU A 61 0.22 16.11 2.19
N ASP A 62 1.35 16.22 1.49
CA ASP A 62 1.67 15.35 0.36
C ASP A 62 2.16 13.99 0.86
N GLY A 63 1.25 13.01 0.92
CA GLY A 63 1.57 11.65 1.35
C GLY A 63 2.63 10.95 0.50
N SER A 64 2.94 11.44 -0.70
CA SER A 64 4.00 10.90 -1.57
C SER A 64 5.37 11.53 -1.32
N ALA A 65 5.46 12.60 -0.54
CA ALA A 65 6.68 13.40 -0.44
C ALA A 65 7.87 12.65 0.15
N PHE A 66 7.64 11.65 1.00
CA PHE A 66 8.71 10.79 1.51
C PHE A 66 9.46 10.02 0.39
N LEU A 67 8.86 9.86 -0.79
CA LEU A 67 9.49 9.20 -1.94
C LEU A 67 10.67 10.01 -2.50
N LYS A 68 10.77 11.32 -2.22
CA LYS A 68 11.93 12.15 -2.57
C LYS A 68 13.24 11.60 -2.00
N ASP A 69 13.17 11.09 -0.77
CA ASP A 69 14.32 10.62 0.00
C ASP A 69 14.32 9.09 0.20
N ARG A 70 13.32 8.38 -0.35
CA ARG A 70 13.18 6.92 -0.19
C ARG A 70 14.10 6.21 -1.19
N MET A 71 14.92 5.32 -0.64
CA MET A 71 15.56 4.25 -1.41
C MET A 71 14.72 2.99 -1.31
N TYR A 72 14.46 2.34 -2.45
CA TYR A 72 13.97 0.97 -2.43
C TYR A 72 15.14 0.05 -2.11
N GLU A 73 14.94 -0.87 -1.16
CA GLU A 73 16.03 -1.73 -0.68
C GLU A 73 16.64 -2.51 -1.85
N GLY A 74 17.95 -2.31 -2.07
CA GLY A 74 18.70 -2.94 -3.17
C GLY A 74 18.37 -2.42 -4.58
N ARG A 75 17.59 -1.34 -4.71
CA ARG A 75 17.02 -0.83 -5.98
C ARG A 75 17.32 0.67 -6.18
N MET A 76 16.82 1.27 -7.27
CA MET A 76 16.97 2.71 -7.57
C MET A 76 16.13 3.60 -6.62
N PRO A 77 16.49 4.90 -6.47
CA PRO A 77 15.72 5.84 -5.66
C PRO A 77 14.27 6.01 -6.14
N ALA A 78 13.34 6.21 -5.22
CA ALA A 78 11.91 6.36 -5.51
C ALA A 78 11.50 7.75 -6.05
N ILE A 79 12.44 8.68 -6.16
CA ILE A 79 12.19 10.04 -6.65
C ILE A 79 11.59 10.07 -8.06
N GLY A 80 11.91 9.08 -8.90
CA GLY A 80 11.28 8.93 -10.21
C GLY A 80 9.77 8.69 -10.13
N ASP A 81 9.34 7.89 -9.14
CA ASP A 81 7.91 7.69 -8.86
C ASP A 81 7.28 8.96 -8.31
N TYR A 82 7.96 9.71 -7.44
CA TYR A 82 7.48 11.00 -6.93
C TYR A 82 7.16 11.97 -8.08
N GLU A 83 8.13 12.20 -8.97
CA GLU A 83 7.96 13.12 -10.10
C GLU A 83 6.81 12.67 -11.02
N ALA A 84 6.67 11.36 -11.25
CA ALA A 84 5.58 10.81 -12.05
C ALA A 84 4.21 10.94 -11.37
N ILE A 85 4.13 10.71 -10.06
CA ILE A 85 2.90 10.90 -9.26
C ILE A 85 2.44 12.36 -9.34
N GLN A 86 3.36 13.33 -9.21
CA GLN A 86 3.00 14.74 -9.33
C GLN A 86 2.50 15.07 -10.74
N TRP A 87 3.15 14.55 -11.77
CA TRP A 87 2.70 14.72 -13.15
C TRP A 87 1.30 14.12 -13.37
N LEU A 88 1.03 12.91 -12.89
CA LEU A 88 -0.27 12.24 -13.00
C LEU A 88 -1.37 13.08 -12.33
N LYS A 89 -1.13 13.58 -11.10
CA LYS A 89 -2.09 14.42 -10.36
C LYS A 89 -2.41 15.73 -11.06
N GLN A 90 -1.44 16.31 -11.78
CA GLN A 90 -1.61 17.59 -12.46
C GLN A 90 -2.25 17.45 -13.85
N ASN A 91 -1.98 16.35 -14.56
CA ASN A 91 -2.30 16.21 -15.98
C ASN A 91 -3.48 15.29 -16.26
N ILE A 92 -3.82 14.37 -15.36
CA ILE A 92 -4.92 13.42 -15.57
C ILE A 92 -6.18 13.92 -14.89
N LYS A 93 -7.27 13.94 -15.67
CA LYS A 93 -8.63 14.23 -15.18
C LYS A 93 -9.45 12.95 -15.14
N GLY A 94 -10.42 12.88 -14.22
CA GLY A 94 -11.25 11.70 -14.06
C GLY A 94 -10.54 10.58 -13.29
N LYS A 95 -10.96 9.34 -13.52
CA LYS A 95 -10.40 8.14 -12.87
C LYS A 95 -10.10 7.03 -13.89
N PRO A 96 -9.27 7.31 -14.91
CA PRO A 96 -8.86 6.28 -15.86
C PRO A 96 -8.05 5.19 -15.15
N VAL A 97 -8.13 3.97 -15.67
CA VAL A 97 -7.37 2.84 -15.11
C VAL A 97 -5.91 2.96 -15.55
N ILE A 98 -5.01 2.93 -14.56
CA ILE A 98 -3.56 2.88 -14.76
C ILE A 98 -3.04 1.49 -14.37
N LEU A 99 -2.28 0.85 -15.26
CA LEU A 99 -1.57 -0.38 -14.95
C LEU A 99 -0.24 -0.04 -14.25
N GLU A 100 0.00 -0.69 -13.12
CA GLU A 100 1.30 -0.73 -12.43
C GLU A 100 1.61 -2.17 -12.00
N ALA A 101 2.85 -2.45 -11.58
CA ALA A 101 3.22 -3.78 -11.11
C ALA A 101 2.47 -4.14 -9.81
N TRP A 102 1.96 -5.37 -9.75
CA TRP A 102 1.43 -5.96 -8.52
C TRP A 102 2.57 -6.40 -7.59
N GLY A 103 2.31 -6.52 -6.29
CA GLY A 103 3.28 -7.04 -5.31
C GLY A 103 2.64 -7.47 -3.99
N GLY A 104 3.45 -8.04 -3.10
CA GLY A 104 2.95 -8.49 -1.79
C GLY A 104 2.43 -7.33 -0.93
N GLU A 105 1.56 -7.63 0.02
CA GLU A 105 1.11 -6.65 1.01
C GLU A 105 2.27 -6.03 1.79
N TYR A 106 2.13 -4.75 2.14
CA TYR A 106 3.15 -3.98 2.87
C TYR A 106 4.51 -3.84 2.18
N THR A 107 4.57 -4.11 0.87
CA THR A 107 5.74 -3.84 0.02
C THR A 107 5.62 -2.47 -0.65
N GLU A 108 6.58 -2.13 -1.52
CA GLU A 108 6.57 -0.83 -2.22
C GLU A 108 5.65 -0.77 -3.44
N TYR A 109 5.00 -1.88 -3.81
CA TYR A 109 4.07 -1.92 -4.94
C TYR A 109 2.74 -1.21 -4.62
N ALA A 110 1.92 -0.95 -5.64
CA ALA A 110 0.69 -0.16 -5.55
C ALA A 110 0.88 1.32 -5.14
N ARG A 111 2.12 1.84 -5.21
CA ARG A 111 2.42 3.24 -4.84
C ARG A 111 1.76 4.25 -5.77
N ILE A 112 1.64 3.94 -7.06
CA ILE A 112 1.16 4.91 -8.04
C ILE A 112 -0.34 5.12 -7.82
N THR A 113 -1.12 4.05 -7.75
CA THR A 113 -2.56 4.10 -7.42
C THR A 113 -2.79 4.72 -6.03
N SER A 114 -1.97 4.37 -5.03
CA SER A 114 -2.15 4.85 -3.66
C SER A 114 -1.99 6.37 -3.53
N PHE A 115 -1.05 6.97 -4.26
CA PHE A 115 -0.75 8.40 -4.16
C PHE A 115 -1.42 9.27 -5.22
N THR A 116 -1.97 8.68 -6.28
CA THR A 116 -2.71 9.41 -7.33
C THR A 116 -4.22 9.29 -7.18
N GLY A 117 -4.71 8.22 -6.53
CA GLY A 117 -6.14 7.89 -6.47
C GLY A 117 -6.71 7.33 -7.78
N LEU A 118 -5.87 7.08 -8.79
CA LEU A 118 -6.25 6.41 -10.03
C LEU A 118 -6.43 4.91 -9.77
N PRO A 119 -7.51 4.27 -10.25
CA PRO A 119 -7.69 2.83 -10.09
C PRO A 119 -6.62 2.03 -10.88
N THR A 120 -6.19 0.90 -10.34
CA THR A 120 -5.34 -0.08 -11.04
C THR A 120 -6.03 -1.43 -11.17
N VAL A 121 -5.48 -2.31 -12.00
CA VAL A 121 -6.01 -3.66 -12.21
C VAL A 121 -5.87 -4.50 -10.95
N LEU A 122 -4.67 -4.50 -10.33
CA LEU A 122 -4.37 -5.23 -9.11
C LEU A 122 -3.10 -4.66 -8.44
N GLY A 123 -3.22 -4.24 -7.18
CA GLY A 123 -2.09 -3.80 -6.36
C GLY A 123 -1.55 -4.92 -5.46
N TRP A 124 -2.20 -5.12 -4.31
CA TRP A 124 -1.82 -6.13 -3.30
C TRP A 124 -2.83 -7.29 -3.26
N PRO A 125 -2.57 -8.42 -3.95
CA PRO A 125 -3.51 -9.53 -4.01
C PRO A 125 -3.80 -10.18 -2.66
N GLY A 126 -2.88 -10.16 -1.69
CA GLY A 126 -3.12 -10.70 -0.35
C GLY A 126 -4.20 -9.95 0.43
N HIS A 127 -4.32 -8.63 0.23
CA HIS A 127 -5.42 -7.86 0.83
C HIS A 127 -6.75 -8.14 0.14
N GLU A 128 -6.77 -8.33 -1.19
CA GLU A 128 -7.98 -8.77 -1.88
C GLU A 128 -8.44 -10.15 -1.38
N LEU A 129 -7.52 -11.09 -1.13
CA LEU A 129 -7.85 -12.37 -0.51
C LEU A 129 -8.52 -12.19 0.86
N GLN A 130 -7.95 -11.37 1.74
CA GLN A 130 -8.48 -11.14 3.08
C GLN A 130 -9.87 -10.51 3.05
N TRP A 131 -10.15 -9.64 2.09
CA TRP A 131 -11.43 -8.94 1.99
C TRP A 131 -12.51 -9.73 1.24
N ARG A 132 -12.13 -10.58 0.29
CA ARG A 132 -13.08 -11.34 -0.55
C ARG A 132 -13.27 -12.78 -0.07
N GLY A 133 -12.34 -13.32 0.71
CA GLY A 133 -12.38 -14.69 1.24
C GLY A 133 -11.96 -15.78 0.24
N ASN A 134 -11.54 -15.43 -0.97
CA ASN A 134 -10.97 -16.35 -1.96
C ASN A 134 -9.95 -15.64 -2.87
N TYR A 135 -9.18 -16.43 -3.64
CA TYR A 135 -8.10 -15.92 -4.48
C TYR A 135 -8.41 -15.92 -5.98
N ASP A 136 -9.60 -16.34 -6.40
CA ASP A 136 -9.86 -16.67 -7.80
C ASP A 136 -9.70 -15.45 -8.72
N GLU A 137 -10.34 -14.33 -8.36
CA GLU A 137 -10.25 -13.09 -9.15
C GLU A 137 -8.90 -12.38 -8.98
N ALA A 138 -8.33 -12.39 -7.77
CA ALA A 138 -7.03 -11.78 -7.51
C ALA A 138 -5.91 -12.51 -8.26
N GLY A 139 -5.90 -13.84 -8.20
CA GLY A 139 -4.96 -14.70 -8.94
C GLY A 139 -5.14 -14.58 -10.45
N ARG A 140 -6.38 -14.53 -10.96
CA ARG A 140 -6.64 -14.30 -12.39
C ARG A 140 -6.07 -12.96 -12.85
N ARG A 141 -6.32 -11.88 -12.11
CA ARG A 141 -5.78 -10.54 -12.44
C ARG A 141 -4.27 -10.47 -12.31
N GLN A 142 -3.70 -11.13 -11.32
CA GLN A 142 -2.26 -11.22 -11.14
C GLN A 142 -1.59 -11.82 -12.37
N GLY A 143 -2.13 -12.94 -12.87
CA GLY A 143 -1.64 -13.58 -14.09
C GLY A 143 -1.75 -12.66 -15.31
N ILE A 144 -2.86 -11.94 -15.48
CA ILE A 144 -3.04 -11.01 -16.59
C ILE A 144 -2.06 -9.83 -16.52
N VAL A 145 -1.90 -9.20 -15.34
CA VAL A 145 -0.95 -8.09 -15.15
C VAL A 145 0.46 -8.53 -15.47
N SER A 146 0.91 -9.68 -14.92
CA SER A 146 2.20 -10.26 -15.26
C SER A 146 2.35 -10.48 -16.77
N LYS A 147 1.34 -11.09 -17.40
CA LYS A 147 1.36 -11.38 -18.83
C LYS A 147 1.48 -10.12 -19.70
N ILE A 148 0.80 -9.03 -19.35
CA ILE A 148 0.92 -7.74 -20.07
C ILE A 148 2.36 -7.21 -20.03
N TYR A 149 3.02 -7.28 -18.87
CA TYR A 149 4.40 -6.81 -18.73
C TYR A 149 5.42 -7.76 -19.37
N GLU A 150 5.22 -9.08 -19.27
CA GLU A 150 6.17 -10.11 -19.68
C GLU A 150 6.10 -10.47 -21.17
N THR A 151 4.94 -10.41 -21.82
CA THR A 151 4.84 -10.82 -23.23
C THR A 151 5.70 -9.93 -24.14
N PRO A 152 6.45 -10.48 -25.11
CA PRO A 152 7.10 -9.68 -26.14
C PRO A 152 6.13 -9.26 -27.26
N ASP A 153 4.94 -9.88 -27.36
CA ASP A 153 3.96 -9.57 -28.40
C ASP A 153 3.13 -8.33 -28.03
N ALA A 154 3.33 -7.26 -28.79
CA ALA A 154 2.62 -5.99 -28.62
C ALA A 154 1.10 -6.13 -28.83
N ASN A 155 0.65 -7.00 -29.73
CA ASN A 155 -0.78 -7.20 -29.98
C ASN A 155 -1.45 -7.92 -28.81
N GLU A 156 -0.79 -8.92 -28.24
CA GLU A 156 -1.28 -9.62 -27.04
C GLU A 156 -1.41 -8.65 -25.86
N ALA A 157 -0.38 -7.85 -25.60
CA ALA A 157 -0.42 -6.81 -24.56
C ALA A 157 -1.55 -5.81 -24.80
N MET A 158 -1.72 -5.32 -26.03
CA MET A 158 -2.78 -4.38 -26.40
C MET A 158 -4.19 -4.97 -26.18
N GLN A 159 -4.41 -6.24 -26.55
CA GLN A 159 -5.70 -6.91 -26.35
C GLN A 159 -6.06 -7.04 -24.87
N LEU A 160 -5.10 -7.43 -24.03
CA LEU A 160 -5.29 -7.56 -22.59
C LEU A 160 -5.55 -6.19 -21.91
N LEU A 161 -4.82 -5.15 -22.31
CA LEU A 161 -5.05 -3.77 -21.85
C LEU A 161 -6.46 -3.28 -22.20
N ASN A 162 -6.91 -3.57 -23.43
CA ASN A 162 -8.26 -3.22 -23.89
C ASN A 162 -9.34 -3.97 -23.10
N GLN A 163 -9.16 -5.27 -22.84
CA GLN A 163 -10.10 -6.06 -22.04
C GLN A 163 -10.29 -5.50 -20.63
N LEU A 164 -9.24 -4.92 -20.05
CA LEU A 164 -9.24 -4.35 -18.71
C LEU A 164 -9.55 -2.84 -18.69
N ASN A 165 -9.84 -2.23 -19.84
CA ASN A 165 -10.05 -0.78 -19.99
C ASN A 165 -8.91 0.06 -19.41
N VAL A 166 -7.67 -0.41 -19.57
CA VAL A 166 -6.48 0.34 -19.16
C VAL A 166 -6.23 1.47 -20.15
N GLU A 167 -6.14 2.70 -19.64
CA GLU A 167 -5.80 3.88 -20.45
C GLU A 167 -4.34 4.29 -20.28
N TYR A 168 -3.74 4.00 -19.13
CA TYR A 168 -2.34 4.34 -18.84
C TYR A 168 -1.54 3.11 -18.42
N VAL A 169 -0.30 3.01 -18.88
CA VAL A 169 0.66 2.01 -18.38
C VAL A 169 1.83 2.73 -17.75
N TYR A 170 2.10 2.40 -16.50
CA TYR A 170 3.25 2.88 -15.75
C TYR A 170 4.41 1.90 -15.89
N VAL A 171 5.62 2.42 -16.14
CA VAL A 171 6.87 1.65 -16.12
C VAL A 171 7.93 2.45 -15.36
N GLY A 172 8.19 2.08 -14.12
CA GLY A 172 9.28 2.64 -13.30
C GLY A 172 10.22 1.56 -12.79
N VAL A 173 10.96 1.88 -11.72
CA VAL A 173 11.96 0.99 -11.13
C VAL A 173 11.39 -0.37 -10.73
N LEU A 174 10.20 -0.43 -10.11
CA LEU A 174 9.63 -1.69 -9.62
C LEU A 174 9.12 -2.58 -10.76
N GLU A 175 8.58 -1.97 -11.81
CA GLU A 175 8.13 -2.68 -13.01
C GLU A 175 9.33 -3.27 -13.76
N ARG A 176 10.43 -2.51 -13.87
CA ARG A 176 11.67 -2.95 -14.50
C ARG A 176 12.39 -4.04 -13.71
N ASP A 177 12.45 -3.90 -12.39
CA ASP A 177 13.03 -4.91 -11.50
C ASP A 177 12.27 -6.23 -11.60
N LYS A 178 10.93 -6.17 -11.56
CA LYS A 178 10.08 -7.36 -11.58
C LYS A 178 9.97 -8.02 -12.95
N PHE A 179 9.90 -7.24 -14.03
CA PHE A 179 9.55 -7.75 -15.36
C PHE A 179 10.60 -7.49 -16.45
N GLY A 180 11.66 -6.71 -16.17
CA GLY A 180 12.65 -6.29 -17.17
C GLY A 180 13.52 -7.40 -17.74
N GLY A 181 13.67 -8.53 -17.03
CA GLY A 181 14.41 -9.69 -17.55
C GLY A 181 13.63 -10.57 -18.53
N ALA A 182 12.29 -10.57 -18.43
CA ALA A 182 11.41 -11.43 -19.24
C ALA A 182 10.65 -10.65 -20.33
N GLY A 183 10.34 -9.38 -20.09
CA GLY A 183 9.52 -8.57 -20.97
C GLY A 183 10.30 -7.50 -21.74
N ASN A 184 9.99 -7.36 -23.03
CA ASN A 184 10.33 -6.16 -23.78
C ASN A 184 9.39 -5.02 -23.32
N LEU A 185 9.78 -4.24 -22.32
CA LEU A 185 8.96 -3.14 -21.79
C LEU A 185 8.81 -1.98 -22.78
N ASP A 186 9.73 -1.85 -23.74
CA ASP A 186 9.63 -0.84 -24.80
C ASP A 186 8.56 -1.17 -25.85
N LYS A 187 7.99 -2.39 -25.84
CA LYS A 187 6.89 -2.79 -26.75
C LYS A 187 5.69 -1.85 -26.70
N PHE A 188 5.42 -1.22 -25.54
CA PHE A 188 4.29 -0.29 -25.40
C PHE A 188 4.41 0.91 -26.35
N ARG A 189 5.63 1.33 -26.73
CA ARG A 189 5.86 2.41 -27.72
C ARG A 189 5.26 2.11 -29.10
N GLN A 190 5.07 0.83 -29.43
CA GLN A 190 4.56 0.44 -30.74
C GLN A 190 3.09 0.83 -30.92
N PHE A 191 2.29 0.80 -29.85
CA PHE A 191 0.83 0.98 -29.91
C PHE A 191 0.27 1.99 -28.90
N MET A 192 1.09 2.55 -28.01
CA MET A 192 0.73 3.60 -27.05
C MET A 192 1.63 4.82 -27.25
N ASP A 193 1.17 5.98 -26.78
CA ASP A 193 1.92 7.23 -26.82
C ASP A 193 2.67 7.47 -25.51
N VAL A 194 3.92 7.91 -25.58
CA VAL A 194 4.69 8.31 -24.40
C VAL A 194 4.27 9.72 -24.00
N VAL A 195 3.63 9.84 -22.84
CA VAL A 195 3.13 11.12 -22.33
C VAL A 195 4.00 11.71 -21.22
N TYR A 196 4.86 10.90 -20.62
CA TYR A 196 5.81 11.33 -19.60
C TYR A 196 7.07 10.47 -19.61
N THR A 197 8.21 11.11 -19.38
CA THR A 197 9.49 10.47 -19.08
C THR A 197 10.29 11.34 -18.12
N ASN A 198 11.16 10.74 -17.33
CA ASN A 198 12.12 11.47 -16.49
C ASN A 198 13.53 10.84 -16.54
N LYS A 199 14.48 11.53 -15.90
CA LYS A 199 15.89 11.10 -15.85
C LYS A 199 16.13 9.81 -15.04
N TYR A 200 15.11 9.30 -14.35
CA TYR A 200 15.15 8.08 -13.54
C TYR A 200 14.54 6.88 -14.29
N ASP A 201 14.42 6.98 -15.61
CA ASP A 201 13.90 5.91 -16.49
C ASP A 201 12.45 5.49 -16.14
N THR A 202 11.68 6.43 -15.61
CA THR A 202 10.23 6.28 -15.40
C THR A 202 9.50 6.76 -16.65
N ILE A 203 8.60 5.94 -17.18
CA ILE A 203 7.83 6.22 -18.39
C ILE A 203 6.35 5.99 -18.11
N ILE A 204 5.50 6.89 -18.60
CA ILE A 204 4.04 6.69 -18.63
C ILE A 204 3.59 6.65 -20.09
N TYR A 205 2.92 5.56 -20.44
CA TYR A 205 2.29 5.35 -21.73
C TYR A 205 0.80 5.65 -21.63
N LYS A 206 0.21 6.28 -22.65
CA LYS A 206 -1.23 6.50 -22.79
C LYS A 206 -1.76 5.79 -24.02
N LYS A 207 -2.93 5.16 -23.89
CA LYS A 207 -3.66 4.55 -24.99
C LYS A 207 -3.98 5.61 -26.07
N ARG A 208 -3.77 5.23 -27.33
CA ARG A 208 -4.10 6.02 -28.53
C ARG A 208 -5.60 6.14 -28.75
#